data_AF-A0A3S4CKC3-F1
#
_entry.id   AF-A0A3S4CKC3-F1
#
_cell.length_a   1.000
_cell.length_b   1.000
_cell.length_c   1.000
_cell.angle_alpha   90.00
_cell.angle_beta   90.00
_cell.angle_gamma   90.00
#
_symmetry.space_group_name_H-M   'P 1'
#
loop_
_entity.id
_entity.type
_entity.pdbx_description
1 polymer ?
#
loop_
_entity_poly.entity_id
_entity_poly.type
_entity_poly.pdbx_seq_one_letter_code
_entity_poly.pdbx_strand_id
1 'polypeptide(L)' 'MADPHLLMVLKDVLDPALGINIVDLGLVERARWTADGIEVEIALPPQCPASMPLLE' A
#
# COMPACT_ATOMS: atom_id res chain seq x y z
N MET A 1 18.74 -1.42 -2.13
CA MET A 1 17.89 -0.63 -3.04
C MET A 1 16.54 -1.33 -3.09
N ALA A 2 15.42 -0.65 -2.86
CA ALA A 2 14.12 -1.27 -3.11
C ALA A 2 14.02 -1.64 -4.60
N ASP A 3 13.42 -2.78 -4.90
CA ASP A 3 13.26 -3.23 -6.29
C ASP A 3 12.38 -2.21 -7.04
N PRO A 4 12.92 -1.53 -8.08
CA PRO A 4 12.18 -0.49 -8.80
C PRO A 4 10.94 -1.04 -9.51
N HIS A 5 10.92 -2.32 -9.87
CA HIS A 5 9.74 -2.95 -10.48
C HIS A 5 8.60 -3.11 -9.48
N LEU A 6 8.92 -3.32 -8.21
CA LEU A 6 7.94 -3.48 -7.14
C LEU A 6 7.14 -2.20 -6.91
N LEU A 7 7.83 -1.06 -6.81
CA LEU A 7 7.16 0.25 -6.66
C LEU A 7 6.35 0.61 -7.90
N MET A 8 6.81 0.22 -9.09
CA MET A 8 6.06 0.46 -10.32
C MET A 8 4.73 -0.31 -10.34
N VAL A 9 4.71 -1.58 -9.91
CA VAL A 9 3.48 -2.37 -9.80
C VAL A 9 2.53 -1.79 -8.75
N LEU A 10 3.06 -1.33 -7.61
CA LEU A 10 2.23 -0.75 -6.55
C LEU A 10 1.58 0.59 -6.95
N LYS A 11 2.02 1.25 -8.02
CA LYS A 11 1.35 2.45 -8.56
C LYS A 11 -0.04 2.15 -9.16
N ASP A 12 -0.36 0.89 -9.45
CA ASP A 12 -1.70 0.49 -9.92
C ASP A 12 -2.72 0.39 -8.77
N VAL A 13 -2.26 0.41 -7.52
CA VAL A 13 -3.11 0.36 -6.33
C VAL A 13 -3.48 1.79 -5.90
N LEU A 14 -4.75 2.14 -6.11
CA LEU A 14 -5.29 3.46 -5.80
C LEU A 14 -5.92 3.50 -4.42
N ASP A 15 -5.70 4.60 -3.69
CA ASP A 15 -6.51 4.94 -2.52
C ASP A 15 -7.91 5.35 -3.00
N PRO A 16 -8.99 4.69 -2.52
CA PRO A 16 -10.35 4.93 -3.02
C PRO A 16 -10.92 6.28 -2.59
N ALA A 17 -10.38 6.91 -1.55
CA ALA A 17 -10.86 8.21 -1.07
C ALA A 17 -10.25 9.37 -1.88
N LEU A 18 -8.99 9.25 -2.30
CA LEU A 18 -8.25 10.31 -2.99
C LEU A 18 -8.08 10.06 -4.50
N GLY A 19 -8.17 8.81 -4.96
CA GLY A 19 -7.91 8.43 -6.36
C GLY A 19 -6.44 8.53 -6.77
N ILE A 20 -5.53 8.62 -5.81
CA ILE A 20 -4.06 8.68 -6.03
C ILE A 20 -3.46 7.35 -5.58
N ASN A 21 -2.41 6.89 -6.25
CA ASN A 21 -1.76 5.63 -5.89
C ASN A 21 -1.01 5.70 -4.56
N ILE A 22 -0.96 4.56 -3.87
CA ILE A 22 -0.36 4.44 -2.53
C ILE A 22 1.14 4.77 -2.48
N VAL A 23 1.83 4.70 -3.62
CA VAL A 23 3.26 5.02 -3.75
C VAL A 23 3.49 6.53 -3.75
N ASP A 24 2.74 7.26 -4.58
CA ASP A 24 2.86 8.71 -4.71
C ASP A 24 2.25 9.44 -3.50
N LEU A 25 1.31 8.80 -2.78
CA LEU A 25 0.86 9.26 -1.47
C LEU A 25 1.91 9.04 -0.36
N GLY A 26 2.94 8.24 -0.60
CA GLY A 26 3.97 7.92 0.39
C GLY A 26 3.49 6.98 1.49
N LEU A 27 2.45 6.17 1.26
CA LEU A 27 1.92 5.23 2.26
C LEU A 27 2.76 3.95 2.40
N VAL A 28 3.55 3.60 1.38
CA VAL A 28 4.38 2.39 1.37
C VAL A 28 5.64 2.62 2.19
N GLU A 29 5.68 2.07 3.41
CA GLU A 29 6.87 2.12 4.27
C GLU A 29 7.90 1.06 3.88
N ARG A 30 7.41 -0.13 3.53
CA ARG A 30 8.25 -1.24 3.09
C ARG A 30 7.50 -2.16 2.15
N ALA A 31 8.19 -2.69 1.16
CA ALA A 31 7.64 -3.70 0.28
C ALA A 31 8.74 -4.68 -0.14
N ARG A 32 8.42 -5.99 -0.16
CA ARG A 32 9.35 -7.04 -0.55
C ARG A 32 8.66 -8.20 -1.25
N TRP A 33 9.40 -8.85 -2.14
CA TRP A 33 9.04 -10.17 -2.64
C TRP A 33 9.15 -11.22 -1.53
N THR A 34 8.20 -12.13 -1.50
CA THR A 34 8.19 -13.35 -0.69
C THR A 34 7.97 -14.55 -1.61
N ALA A 35 8.04 -15.78 -1.08
CA ALA A 35 7.72 -16.97 -1.86
C ALA A 35 6.26 -16.99 -2.35
N ASP A 36 5.37 -16.29 -1.64
CA ASP A 36 3.92 -16.31 -1.86
C ASP A 36 3.39 -15.06 -2.58
N GLY A 37 4.25 -14.06 -2.82
CA GLY A 37 3.85 -12.83 -3.51
C GLY A 37 4.61 -11.59 -3.04
N ILE A 38 3.89 -10.49 -2.83
CA ILE A 38 4.43 -9.23 -2.36
C ILE A 38 3.85 -8.93 -0.98
N GLU A 39 4.72 -8.77 0.01
CA GLU A 39 4.31 -8.26 1.32
C GLU A 39 4.59 -6.76 1.38
N VAL A 40 3.54 -5.99 1.68
CA VAL A 40 3.57 -4.52 1.75
C VAL A 40 3.19 -4.08 3.16
N GLU A 41 4.04 -3.25 3.73
CA GLU A 41 3.82 -2.55 4.99
C GLU A 41 3.40 -1.12 4.66
N ILE A 42 2.22 -0.74 5.13
CA ILE A 42 1.62 0.57 4.85
C ILE A 42 1.32 1.33 6.14
N ALA A 43 1.56 2.63 6.11
CA ALA A 43 1.08 3.54 7.14
C ALA A 43 -0.34 3.97 6.78
N LEU A 44 -1.32 3.62 7.61
CA LEU A 44 -2.68 4.14 7.49
C LEU A 44 -2.87 5.31 8.46
N PRO A 45 -3.51 6.41 8.02
CA PRO A 45 -3.93 7.45 8.95
C PRO A 45 -4.95 6.87 9.95
N PRO A 46 -4.96 7.33 11.21
CA PRO A 46 -5.79 6.75 12.28
C PRO A 46 -7.30 6.81 12.00
N GLN A 47 -7.74 7.72 11.13
CA GLN A 47 -9.13 7.85 10.67
C GLN A 47 -9.43 7.12 9.35
N CYS A 48 -8.54 6.24 8.85
CA CYS A 48 -8.79 5.52 7.61
C CYS A 48 -9.91 4.48 7.80
N PRO A 49 -10.94 4.43 6.95
CA PRO A 49 -11.98 3.41 7.07
C PRO A 49 -11.43 1.97 6.94
N ALA A 50 -10.31 1.79 6.24
CA ALA A 50 -9.62 0.50 6.13
C ALA A 50 -8.93 0.05 7.43
N SER A 51 -8.63 0.96 8.37
CA SER A 51 -8.07 0.59 9.68
C SER A 51 -9.12 0.15 10.69
N MET A 52 -10.40 0.31 10.36
CA MET A 52 -11.48 -0.21 11.18
C MET A 52 -11.72 -1.66 10.77
N PRO A 53 -11.68 -2.63 11.71
CA PRO A 53 -12.10 -3.98 11.38
C PRO A 53 -13.55 -3.91 10.89
N LEU A 54 -13.84 -4.58 9.78
CA LEU A 54 -15.21 -4.88 9.38
C LEU A 54 -15.85 -5.65 10.55
N LEU A 55 -16.54 -4.95 11.43
CA LEU A 55 -17.50 -5.57 12.33
C LEU A 55 -18.63 -6.04 11.42
N GLU A 56 -18.72 -7.36 11.26
CA GLU A 56 -19.91 -8.03 10.75
C GLU A 56 -21.15 -7.69 11.60
#